data_AF-A0A1I2R405-F1
#
_entry.id   AF-A0A1I2R405-F1
#
_cell.length_a   1.000
_cell.length_b   1.000
_cell.length_c   1.000
_cell.angle_alpha   90.00
_cell.angle_beta   90.00
_cell.angle_gamma   90.00
#
_symmetry.space_group_name_H-M   'P 1'
#
loop_
_entity.id
_entity.type
_entity.pdbx_description
1 polymer ?
#
loop_
_entity_poly.entity_id
_entity_poly.type
_entity_poly.pdbx_seq_one_letter_code
_entity_poly.pdbx_strand_id
1 'polypeptide(L)'
;MKINYLVAFATMLVFSFSCQEKENPIQACGVENPVANLTWLNERVEELESTEFGRNYSYISEVLYQGQTLFMEGNCCPNCNSVFTYYDCQGNLFEDEIASTEVTENKLIWKSESSLCTVGE
;
A
#
# COMPACT_ATOMS: atom_id res chain seq x y z
N MET A 1 27.67 -55.71 -7.17
CA MET A 1 27.84 -54.43 -6.42
C MET A 1 28.39 -53.40 -7.39
N LYS A 2 27.89 -52.15 -7.37
CA LYS A 2 28.19 -51.01 -8.28
C LYS A 2 27.09 -50.65 -9.31
N ILE A 3 25.85 -50.48 -8.87
CA ILE A 3 24.88 -49.57 -9.55
C ILE A 3 24.18 -48.75 -8.45
N ASN A 4 24.94 -47.99 -7.66
CA ASN A 4 24.40 -47.21 -6.53
C ASN A 4 24.90 -45.75 -6.51
N TYR A 5 25.32 -45.18 -7.64
CA TYR A 5 25.76 -43.77 -7.70
C TYR A 5 25.01 -42.91 -8.71
N LEU A 6 24.31 -43.50 -9.68
CA LEU A 6 23.54 -42.74 -10.68
C LEU A 6 22.20 -42.22 -10.14
N VAL A 7 21.62 -42.87 -9.13
CA VAL A 7 20.35 -42.45 -8.52
C VAL A 7 20.55 -41.31 -7.52
N ALA A 8 21.74 -41.19 -6.92
CA ALA A 8 22.04 -40.19 -5.89
C ALA A 8 22.28 -38.77 -6.45
N PHE A 9 22.58 -38.65 -7.76
CA PHE A 9 22.85 -37.34 -8.38
C PHE A 9 21.59 -36.71 -9.00
N ALA A 10 20.52 -37.49 -9.21
CA ALA A 10 19.30 -37.03 -9.89
C ALA A 10 18.28 -36.37 -8.95
N THR A 11 18.41 -36.53 -7.63
CA THR A 11 17.45 -35.99 -6.64
C THR A 11 17.82 -34.60 -6.09
N MET A 12 18.99 -34.05 -6.45
CA MET A 12 19.48 -32.76 -5.92
C MET A 12 19.12 -31.53 -6.79
N LEU A 13 18.38 -31.70 -7.90
CA LEU A 13 18.06 -30.64 -8.85
C LEU A 13 16.66 -30.01 -8.68
N VAL A 14 15.89 -30.39 -7.66
CA VAL A 14 14.45 -30.02 -7.56
C VAL A 14 14.18 -28.83 -6.61
N PHE A 15 15.20 -28.20 -6.02
CA PHE A 15 14.99 -27.16 -4.98
C PHE A 15 15.08 -25.69 -5.44
N SER A 16 15.11 -25.39 -6.74
CA SER A 16 15.34 -24.01 -7.21
C SER A 16 14.12 -23.20 -7.62
N PHE A 17 12.90 -23.75 -7.60
CA PHE A 17 11.70 -22.96 -7.89
C PHE A 17 11.21 -22.25 -6.62
N SER A 18 12.01 -21.29 -6.13
CA SER A 18 11.47 -20.20 -5.34
C SER A 18 10.63 -19.35 -6.30
N CYS A 19 9.31 -19.51 -6.26
CA CYS A 19 8.41 -18.51 -6.82
C CYS A 19 8.68 -17.21 -6.07
N GLN A 20 9.39 -16.28 -6.70
CA GLN A 20 9.25 -14.88 -6.35
C GLN A 20 7.81 -14.53 -6.72
N GLU A 21 6.93 -14.40 -5.72
CA GLU A 21 5.67 -13.68 -5.91
C GLU A 21 6.08 -12.30 -6.42
N LYS A 22 5.88 -12.07 -7.72
CA LYS A 22 5.96 -10.73 -8.27
C LYS A 22 4.79 -10.00 -7.64
N GLU A 23 5.06 -9.10 -6.70
CA GLU A 23 4.05 -8.18 -6.22
C GLU A 23 3.47 -7.47 -7.44
N ASN A 24 2.17 -7.67 -7.68
CA ASN A 24 1.49 -6.97 -8.75
C ASN A 24 1.50 -5.48 -8.40
N PRO A 25 1.75 -4.59 -9.38
CA PRO A 25 1.76 -3.17 -9.13
C PRO A 25 0.42 -2.74 -8.53
N ILE A 26 0.48 -1.85 -7.55
CA ILE A 26 -0.71 -1.28 -6.93
C ILE A 26 -1.44 -0.47 -8.01
N GLN A 27 -2.73 -0.75 -8.22
CA GLN A 27 -3.60 -0.01 -9.13
C GLN A 27 -4.65 0.74 -8.32
N ALA A 28 -4.84 2.02 -8.61
CA ALA A 28 -5.90 2.86 -8.07
C ALA A 28 -6.27 3.91 -9.12
N CYS A 29 -7.54 4.34 -9.19
CA CYS A 29 -7.99 5.36 -10.14
C CYS A 29 -7.64 5.08 -11.62
N GLY A 30 -7.58 3.81 -12.00
CA GLY A 30 -7.27 3.38 -13.37
C GLY A 30 -5.80 3.53 -13.78
N VAL A 31 -4.89 3.85 -12.85
CA VAL A 31 -3.45 3.93 -13.09
C VAL A 31 -2.68 2.92 -12.27
N GLU A 32 -1.58 2.39 -12.83
CA GLU A 32 -0.62 1.60 -12.06
C GLU A 32 0.30 2.54 -11.26
N ASN A 33 0.79 2.10 -10.11
CA ASN A 33 1.69 2.86 -9.24
C ASN A 33 1.21 4.31 -9.04
N PRO A 34 0.05 4.53 -8.39
CA PRO A 34 -0.63 5.83 -8.35
C PRO A 34 0.26 6.95 -7.79
N VAL A 35 1.14 6.68 -6.83
CA VAL A 35 2.10 7.68 -6.31
C VAL A 35 3.05 8.19 -7.39
N ALA A 36 3.43 7.36 -8.37
CA ALA A 36 4.31 7.78 -9.46
C ALA A 36 3.55 8.41 -10.64
N ASN A 37 2.27 8.08 -10.81
CA ASN A 37 1.49 8.45 -12.01
C ASN A 37 0.40 9.50 -11.75
N LEU A 38 0.09 9.83 -10.50
CA LEU A 38 -0.78 10.94 -10.11
C LEU A 38 0.07 12.06 -9.50
N THR A 39 0.25 13.16 -10.23
CA THR A 39 1.10 14.29 -9.80
C THR A 39 0.71 14.83 -8.44
N TRP A 40 -0.59 15.06 -8.19
CA TRP A 40 -1.06 15.59 -6.90
C TRP A 40 -0.75 14.63 -5.74
N LEU A 41 -0.79 13.31 -5.98
CA LEU A 41 -0.54 12.32 -4.95
C LEU A 41 0.96 12.23 -4.66
N ASN A 42 1.79 12.36 -5.70
CA ASN A 42 3.23 12.47 -5.53
C ASN A 42 3.62 13.69 -4.69
N GLU A 43 3.09 14.86 -5.03
CA GLU A 43 3.31 16.11 -4.28
C GLU A 43 2.86 15.97 -2.82
N ARG A 44 1.67 15.39 -2.58
CA ARG A 44 1.19 15.12 -1.23
C ARG A 44 2.10 14.17 -0.45
N VAL A 45 2.63 13.13 -1.10
CA VAL A 45 3.62 12.23 -0.47
C VAL A 45 4.91 12.98 -0.12
N GLU A 46 5.42 13.82 -1.01
CA GLU A 46 6.61 14.64 -0.73
C GLU A 46 6.40 15.59 0.45
N GLU A 47 5.21 16.20 0.55
CA GLU A 47 4.84 17.03 1.69
C GLU A 47 4.84 16.26 3.01
N LEU A 48 4.26 15.05 3.03
CA LEU A 48 4.26 14.19 4.22
C LEU A 48 5.68 13.75 4.59
N GLU A 49 6.49 13.35 3.61
CA GLU A 49 7.91 12.99 3.78
C GLU A 49 8.75 14.16 4.32
N SER A 50 8.37 15.40 4.03
CA SER A 50 9.11 16.58 4.48
C SER A 50 9.06 16.80 6.00
N THR A 51 8.10 16.18 6.70
CA THR A 51 7.87 16.37 8.15
C THR A 51 8.14 15.11 8.95
N GLU A 52 8.64 15.26 10.19
CA GLU A 52 8.82 14.11 11.08
C GLU A 52 7.49 13.40 11.39
N PHE A 53 6.43 14.18 11.59
CA PHE A 53 5.11 13.62 11.84
C PHE A 53 4.62 12.80 10.64
N GLY A 54 4.71 13.35 9.42
CA GLY A 54 4.25 12.66 8.22
C GLY A 54 5.01 11.36 7.97
N ARG A 55 6.34 11.36 8.15
CA ARG A 55 7.15 10.14 8.04
C ARG A 55 6.78 9.08 9.06
N ASN A 56 6.63 9.47 10.33
CA ASN A 56 6.46 8.50 11.40
C ASN A 56 5.02 8.00 11.53
N TYR A 57 4.03 8.83 11.20
CA TYR A 57 2.64 8.58 11.57
C TYR A 57 1.64 8.64 10.43
N SER A 58 1.96 9.24 9.27
CA SER A 58 0.99 9.33 8.18
C SER A 58 1.04 8.12 7.25
N TYR A 59 -0.10 7.83 6.65
CA TYR A 59 -0.26 6.85 5.58
C TYR A 59 -1.38 7.27 4.63
N ILE A 60 -1.34 6.75 3.42
CA ILE A 60 -2.40 6.91 2.43
C ILE A 60 -2.85 5.52 1.99
N SER A 61 -4.15 5.28 2.04
CA SER A 61 -4.80 4.08 1.52
C SER A 61 -5.75 4.42 0.38
N GLU A 62 -5.93 3.50 -0.54
CA GLU A 62 -7.07 3.45 -1.44
C GLU A 62 -8.24 2.85 -0.67
N VAL A 63 -9.40 3.47 -0.81
CA VAL A 63 -10.66 2.99 -0.25
C VAL A 63 -11.75 2.99 -1.30
N LEU A 64 -12.69 2.05 -1.15
CA LEU A 64 -13.89 1.99 -1.99
C LEU A 64 -15.11 2.42 -1.17
N TYR A 65 -15.75 3.50 -1.60
CA TYR A 65 -16.96 4.07 -0.98
C TYR A 65 -18.06 4.22 -2.04
N GLN A 66 -19.20 3.54 -1.85
CA GLN A 66 -20.33 3.57 -2.78
C GLN A 66 -19.96 3.30 -4.27
N GLY A 67 -18.92 2.49 -4.50
CA GLY A 67 -18.40 2.21 -5.84
C GLY A 67 -17.45 3.26 -6.42
N GLN A 68 -17.15 4.32 -5.66
CA GLN A 68 -16.15 5.32 -5.98
C GLN A 68 -14.83 5.02 -5.25
N THR A 69 -13.74 5.01 -6.01
CA THR A 69 -12.37 4.95 -5.48
C THR A 69 -11.99 6.31 -4.90
N LEU A 70 -11.51 6.32 -3.66
CA LEU A 70 -10.97 7.49 -2.97
C LEU A 70 -9.59 7.18 -2.39
N PHE A 71 -8.80 8.21 -2.16
CA PHE A 71 -7.60 8.14 -1.33
C PHE A 71 -7.90 8.63 0.08
N MET A 72 -7.74 7.77 1.06
CA MET A 72 -7.88 8.07 2.48
C MET A 72 -6.50 8.37 3.06
N GLU A 73 -6.29 9.63 3.46
CA GLU A 73 -5.15 10.05 4.26
C GLU A 73 -5.49 9.89 5.75
N GLY A 74 -4.65 9.13 6.45
CA GLY A 74 -4.80 8.86 7.88
C GLY A 74 -3.49 8.96 8.62
N ASN A 75 -3.57 8.83 9.95
CA ASN A 75 -2.39 8.65 10.78
C ASN A 75 -2.64 7.66 11.93
N CYS A 76 -1.58 7.07 12.45
CA CYS A 76 -1.61 6.12 13.57
C CYS A 76 -1.10 6.72 14.89
N CYS A 77 -1.10 8.05 15.01
CA CYS A 77 -0.63 8.73 16.21
C CYS A 77 -1.57 8.41 17.40
N PRO A 78 -1.09 7.77 18.49
CA PRO A 78 -1.96 7.26 19.57
C PRO A 78 -2.65 8.36 20.39
N ASN A 79 -2.12 9.58 20.35
CA ASN A 79 -2.63 10.73 21.10
C ASN A 79 -3.20 11.84 20.20
N CYS A 80 -3.39 11.55 18.92
CA CYS A 80 -3.95 12.50 17.97
C CYS A 80 -5.46 12.28 17.84
N ASN A 81 -6.26 13.33 18.01
CA ASN A 81 -7.69 13.29 17.73
C ASN A 81 -7.95 13.74 16.29
N SER A 82 -7.43 12.97 15.34
CA SER A 82 -7.53 13.26 13.90
C SER A 82 -8.69 12.52 13.25
N VAL A 83 -9.25 13.13 12.21
CA VAL A 83 -10.18 12.48 11.29
C VAL A 83 -9.46 12.12 9.99
N PHE A 84 -9.95 11.11 9.29
CA PHE A 84 -9.46 10.80 7.95
C PHE A 84 -9.81 11.93 7.00
N THR A 85 -8.90 12.20 6.07
CA THR A 85 -9.16 13.12 4.96
C THR A 85 -9.25 12.30 3.68
N TYR A 86 -10.26 12.55 2.86
CA TYR A 86 -10.51 11.78 1.65
C TYR A 86 -10.32 12.65 0.41
N TYR A 87 -9.70 12.10 -0.63
CA TYR A 87 -9.52 12.74 -1.92
C TYR A 87 -10.09 11.88 -3.04
N ASP A 88 -10.69 12.50 -4.04
CA ASP A 88 -11.06 11.83 -5.28
C ASP A 88 -9.81 11.55 -6.15
N CYS A 89 -10.02 10.89 -7.28
CA CYS A 89 -8.96 10.56 -8.23
C CYS A 89 -8.27 11.79 -8.85
N GLN A 90 -8.90 12.96 -8.79
CA GLN A 90 -8.38 14.23 -9.30
C GLN A 90 -7.63 15.02 -8.22
N GLY A 91 -7.61 14.53 -6.97
CA GLY A 91 -6.97 15.19 -5.84
C GLY A 91 -7.85 16.25 -5.17
N ASN A 92 -9.15 16.31 -5.51
CA ASN A 92 -10.08 17.20 -4.82
C ASN A 92 -10.47 16.59 -3.48
N LEU A 93 -10.64 17.44 -2.48
CA LEU A 93 -11.18 17.04 -1.19
C LEU A 93 -12.59 16.49 -1.37
N PHE A 94 -12.83 15.31 -0.80
CA PHE A 94 -14.16 14.72 -0.69
C PHE A 94 -14.76 15.15 0.66
N GLU A 95 -15.78 16.01 0.60
CA GLU A 95 -16.30 16.71 1.80
C GLU A 95 -17.31 15.89 2.60
N ASP A 96 -17.86 14.81 2.04
CA ASP A 96 -18.85 14.00 2.75
C ASP A 96 -18.20 13.18 3.87
N GLU A 97 -18.89 13.11 5.01
CA GLU A 97 -18.48 12.25 6.11
C GLU A 97 -18.68 10.78 5.73
N ILE A 98 -17.59 10.01 5.70
CA ILE A 98 -17.62 8.58 5.43
C ILE A 98 -17.51 7.83 6.75
N ALA A 99 -18.54 7.06 7.09
CA ALA A 99 -18.45 6.15 8.22
C ALA A 99 -17.51 4.98 7.88
N SER A 100 -16.66 4.59 8.82
CA SER A 100 -15.69 3.50 8.58
C SER A 100 -16.35 2.17 8.19
N THR A 101 -17.62 1.95 8.57
CA THR A 101 -18.42 0.77 8.19
C THR A 101 -18.88 0.77 6.74
N GLU A 102 -18.79 1.90 6.04
CA GLU A 102 -19.23 2.06 4.64
C GLU A 102 -18.09 1.86 3.64
N VAL A 103 -16.85 1.82 4.12
CA VAL A 103 -15.67 1.50 3.32
C VAL A 103 -15.59 -0.01 3.14
N THR A 104 -15.65 -0.47 1.89
CA THR A 104 -15.68 -1.93 1.58
C THR A 104 -14.32 -2.51 1.26
N GLU A 105 -13.35 -1.66 0.91
CA GLU A 105 -11.97 -2.06 0.62
C GLU A 105 -11.02 -1.02 1.20
N ASN A 106 -9.88 -1.46 1.73
CA ASN A 106 -8.81 -0.58 2.19
C ASN A 106 -7.48 -1.22 1.81
N LYS A 107 -6.73 -0.55 0.95
CA LYS A 107 -5.44 -1.01 0.45
C LYS A 107 -4.40 0.06 0.66
N LEU A 108 -3.30 -0.28 1.32
CA LEU A 108 -2.20 0.66 1.52
C LEU A 108 -1.63 1.09 0.16
N ILE A 109 -1.52 2.40 -0.05
CA ILE A 109 -0.89 3.01 -1.22
C ILE A 109 0.49 3.53 -0.86
N TRP A 110 0.62 4.14 0.30
CA TRP A 110 1.87 4.72 0.76
C TRP A 110 1.92 4.80 2.29
N LYS A 111 3.10 4.50 2.83
CA LYS A 111 3.60 4.97 4.13
C LYS A 111 5.10 5.15 3.98
N SER A 112 5.71 6.03 4.76
CA SER A 112 7.16 6.18 4.75
C SER A 112 7.87 4.89 5.18
N GLU A 113 9.10 4.69 4.73
CA GLU A 113 9.94 3.55 5.16
C GLU A 113 10.19 3.56 6.67
N SER A 114 10.21 4.74 7.30
CA SER A 114 10.36 4.89 8.74
C SER A 114 9.03 4.92 9.51
N SER A 115 7.91 4.63 8.84
CA SER A 115 6.59 4.70 9.45
C SER A 115 6.47 3.74 10.63
N LEU A 116 5.84 4.23 11.71
CA LEU A 116 5.48 3.44 12.87
C LEU A 116 4.11 2.79 12.73
N CYS A 117 3.41 3.03 11.60
CA CYS A 117 2.08 2.50 11.37
C CYS A 117 2.13 1.07 10.83
N THR A 118 1.37 0.17 11.44
CA THR A 118 1.25 -1.25 11.05
C THR A 118 0.14 -1.49 10.02
N VAL A 119 -0.22 -0.48 9.23
CA VAL A 119 -1.25 -0.60 8.18
C VAL A 119 -0.65 -1.34 6.97
N GLY A 120 -1.42 -2.26 6.38
CA GLY A 120 -1.06 -2.97 5.15
C GLY A 120 0.00 -4.08 5.30
N GLU A 121 0.29 -4.50 6.54
CA GLU A 121 1.18 -5.63 6.88
C GLU A 121 0.46 -6.97 6.94
#